data_AF-A0A8B5WPG1-F1
#
_entry.id   AF-A0A8B5WPG1-F1
#
_cell.length_a   1.000
_cell.length_b   1.000
_cell.length_c   1.000
_cell.angle_alpha   90.00
_cell.angle_beta   90.00
_cell.angle_gamma   90.00
#
_symmetry.space_group_name_H-M   'P 1'
#
loop_
_entity.id
_entity.type
_entity.pdbx_description
1 polymer ?
#
loop_
_entity_poly.entity_id
_entity_poly.type
_entity_poly.pdbx_seq_one_letter_code
_entity_poly.pdbx_strand_id
1 'polypeptide(L)'
;MGEEHGPPRHDRVVPGSSMPKRCSVLLGNGGRFAGQGAAHDFRFVVPMRDACDIIAFVQKRPNGYIAIGDIHGCLHQLNQVIELCAEYRDHALVFLGDYIDGGPDSDAVLTRVRSLPAVHLIGNHEISLIRVRTGESGKTVPAHLTRLPDVSDTNFEWMQTQLRFMLETPDYIFVHAGLDPHRALAEQTEADLLWSRYDGEYAEYSPRLVVHGHTRVDSVQRTGNRVNINTSAGYGGPITALVLPEWRVLQSEATQGRSNADELQRMRLELEELRREHAPAEDPKDHGIGGRDGARL
;
A
#
# COMPACT_ATOMS: atom_id res chain seq x y z
N MET A 1 -20.50 41.47 -66.35
CA MET A 1 -21.89 41.96 -66.31
C MET A 1 -22.63 41.00 -65.39
N GLY A 2 -22.72 41.23 -64.07
CA GLY A 2 -23.42 42.33 -63.38
C GLY A 2 -24.79 41.75 -62.92
N GLU A 3 -25.32 41.89 -61.71
CA GLU A 3 -25.00 42.66 -60.51
C GLU A 3 -25.66 41.97 -59.29
N GLU A 4 -24.99 42.07 -58.15
CA GLU A 4 -25.46 42.40 -56.80
C GLU A 4 -26.93 42.16 -56.35
N HIS A 5 -27.07 41.51 -55.19
CA HIS A 5 -27.90 42.02 -54.09
C HIS A 5 -27.36 41.54 -52.73
N GLY A 6 -27.03 42.50 -51.86
CA GLY A 6 -26.81 42.32 -50.42
C GLY A 6 -28.07 42.64 -49.57
N PRO A 7 -27.95 42.81 -48.25
CA PRO A 7 -28.38 41.82 -47.23
C PRO A 7 -29.61 42.26 -46.41
N PRO A 8 -30.00 41.48 -45.37
CA PRO A 8 -29.68 41.93 -44.01
C PRO A 8 -29.25 40.83 -43.01
N ARG A 9 -28.69 41.33 -41.89
CA ARG A 9 -28.05 40.64 -40.76
C ARG A 9 -29.08 40.06 -39.78
N HIS A 10 -28.74 38.96 -39.10
CA HIS A 10 -28.96 38.81 -37.65
C HIS A 10 -28.08 37.69 -37.04
N ASP A 11 -27.29 38.11 -36.06
CA ASP A 11 -26.73 37.46 -34.86
C ASP A 11 -26.13 36.04 -34.84
N ARG A 12 -24.83 36.03 -34.49
CA ARG A 12 -24.06 35.17 -33.55
C ARG A 12 -24.32 33.66 -33.54
N VAL A 13 -23.24 32.88 -33.71
CA VAL A 13 -22.46 32.20 -32.64
C VAL A 13 -21.44 31.27 -33.31
N VAL A 14 -20.20 31.33 -32.85
CA VAL A 14 -19.07 30.47 -33.27
C VAL A 14 -19.14 29.14 -32.51
N PRO A 15 -19.09 27.96 -33.14
CA PRO A 15 -18.92 26.70 -32.42
C PRO A 15 -17.43 26.45 -32.18
N GLY A 16 -17.04 26.54 -30.92
CA GLY A 16 -15.69 26.28 -30.43
C GLY A 16 -15.30 24.80 -30.42
N SER A 17 -13.97 24.63 -30.37
CA SER A 17 -13.22 23.44 -30.00
C SER A 17 -13.92 22.54 -28.96
N SER A 18 -14.27 21.32 -29.36
CA SER A 18 -14.66 20.28 -28.41
C SER A 18 -13.43 19.54 -27.89
N MET A 19 -12.83 20.06 -26.82
CA MET A 19 -12.09 19.22 -25.89
C MET A 19 -13.08 18.19 -25.28
N PRO A 20 -12.66 16.93 -25.06
CA PRO A 20 -13.47 15.99 -24.29
C PRO A 20 -13.63 16.52 -22.86
N LYS A 21 -14.90 16.54 -22.42
CA LYS A 21 -15.36 17.09 -21.16
C LYS A 21 -14.92 16.20 -19.99
N ARG A 22 -14.18 16.82 -19.07
CA ARG A 22 -14.15 16.59 -17.60
C ARG A 22 -14.17 15.12 -17.13
N CYS A 23 -13.01 14.65 -16.71
CA CYS A 23 -12.88 13.63 -15.69
C CYS A 23 -13.51 14.16 -14.39
N SER A 24 -14.65 13.62 -13.98
CA SER A 24 -15.29 13.92 -12.71
C SER A 24 -14.51 13.27 -11.59
N VAL A 25 -13.58 14.01 -10.98
CA VAL A 25 -13.10 13.72 -9.64
C VAL A 25 -14.28 13.97 -8.69
N LEU A 26 -14.80 12.92 -8.07
CA LEU A 26 -15.76 13.03 -6.97
C LEU A 26 -15.06 13.69 -5.78
N LEU A 27 -15.11 15.02 -5.74
CA LEU A 27 -14.86 15.80 -4.53
C LEU A 27 -16.08 15.61 -3.63
N GLY A 28 -16.00 14.64 -2.71
CA GLY A 28 -17.00 14.47 -1.65
C GLY A 28 -16.97 15.67 -0.71
N ASN A 29 -17.96 16.55 -0.83
CA ASN A 29 -18.24 17.61 0.14
C ASN A 29 -18.57 17.01 1.52
N GLY A 30 -18.11 17.66 2.57
CA GLY A 30 -18.15 17.18 3.95
C GLY A 30 -19.53 16.74 4.45
N GLY A 31 -19.53 15.60 5.12
CA GLY A 31 -20.58 15.20 6.06
C GLY A 31 -20.09 15.42 7.49
N ARG A 32 -20.76 16.29 8.25
CA ARG A 32 -20.69 16.25 9.72
C ARG A 32 -21.48 15.01 10.15
N PHE A 33 -20.83 14.05 10.79
CA PHE A 33 -21.52 12.96 11.48
C PHE A 33 -21.60 13.28 12.97
N ALA A 34 -22.82 13.55 13.43
CA ALA A 34 -23.19 13.41 14.82
C ALA A 34 -23.63 11.95 15.02
N GLY A 35 -22.81 11.17 15.71
CA GLY A 35 -23.12 9.80 16.11
C GLY A 35 -22.23 9.42 17.28
N GLN A 36 -22.84 9.25 18.45
CA GLN A 36 -22.16 8.77 19.66
C GLN A 36 -21.91 7.26 19.53
N GLY A 37 -20.65 6.85 19.52
CA GLY A 37 -20.21 5.45 19.50
C GLY A 37 -18.70 5.40 19.27
N ALA A 38 -17.98 4.65 20.10
CA ALA A 38 -16.57 4.83 20.38
C ALA A 38 -15.60 4.42 19.26
N ALA A 39 -14.53 5.24 19.13
CA ALA A 39 -13.16 4.95 18.70
C ALA A 39 -12.93 3.88 17.62
N HIS A 40 -12.64 4.31 16.39
CA HIS A 40 -11.45 3.96 15.59
C HIS A 40 -11.40 4.96 14.42
N ASP A 41 -11.03 6.18 14.77
CA ASP A 41 -10.89 7.31 13.86
C ASP A 41 -9.50 7.16 13.21
N PHE A 42 -9.42 6.85 11.92
CA PHE A 42 -8.17 6.76 11.14
C PHE A 42 -7.48 8.13 11.08
N ARG A 43 -6.91 8.56 12.21
CA ARG A 43 -6.22 9.83 12.40
C ARG A 43 -4.73 9.74 12.06
N PHE A 44 -4.40 9.14 10.92
CA PHE A 44 -3.13 9.37 10.23
C PHE A 44 -3.34 9.27 8.70
N VAL A 45 -4.31 10.04 8.19
CA VAL A 45 -4.32 10.43 6.77
C VAL A 45 -3.55 11.74 6.67
N VAL A 46 -2.32 11.67 6.17
CA VAL A 46 -1.50 12.82 5.80
C VAL A 46 -2.33 13.80 4.93
N PRO A 47 -2.23 15.12 5.14
CA PRO A 47 -3.20 16.08 4.60
C PRO A 47 -3.33 16.07 3.07
N MET A 48 -4.55 16.40 2.59
CA MET A 48 -4.99 16.50 1.19
C MET A 48 -4.10 17.32 0.24
N ARG A 49 -3.06 18.04 0.72
CA ARG A 49 -2.13 18.79 -0.12
C ARG A 49 -1.27 17.87 -1.00
N ASP A 50 -0.90 16.70 -0.50
CA ASP A 50 0.07 15.83 -1.19
C ASP A 50 -0.58 14.94 -2.28
N ALA A 51 -1.89 14.70 -2.21
CA ALA A 51 -2.61 13.92 -3.22
C ALA A 51 -2.54 14.60 -4.60
N CYS A 52 -2.64 15.93 -4.64
CA CYS A 52 -2.47 16.70 -5.87
C CYS A 52 -1.06 16.57 -6.45
N ASP A 53 -0.03 16.52 -5.60
CA ASP A 53 1.37 16.39 -6.02
C ASP A 53 1.67 14.97 -6.54
N ILE A 54 1.11 13.94 -5.90
CA ILE A 54 1.18 12.56 -6.39
C ILE A 54 0.49 12.44 -7.75
N ILE A 55 -0.71 12.98 -7.89
CA ILE A 55 -1.44 12.99 -9.17
C ILE A 55 -0.63 13.72 -10.24
N ALA A 56 -0.11 14.91 -9.93
CA ALA A 56 0.70 15.68 -10.86
C ALA A 56 2.02 14.95 -11.22
N PHE A 57 2.62 14.24 -10.28
CA PHE A 57 3.81 13.42 -10.51
C PHE A 57 3.50 12.26 -11.46
N VAL A 58 2.46 11.48 -11.18
CA VAL A 58 2.04 10.34 -12.01
C VAL A 58 1.65 10.83 -13.41
N GLN A 59 0.93 11.94 -13.53
CA GLN A 59 0.56 12.51 -14.83
C GLN A 59 1.75 12.97 -15.67
N LYS A 60 2.87 13.37 -15.04
CA LYS A 60 4.14 13.69 -15.74
C LYS A 60 4.89 12.45 -16.22
N ARG A 61 4.44 11.25 -15.84
CA ARG A 61 5.04 9.96 -16.18
C ARG A 61 4.01 9.11 -16.94
N PRO A 62 3.63 9.52 -18.17
CA PRO A 62 2.45 9.00 -18.85
C PRO A 62 2.62 7.57 -19.38
N ASN A 63 3.85 7.04 -19.38
CA ASN A 63 4.15 5.80 -20.09
C ASN A 63 3.86 4.54 -19.27
N GLY A 64 3.72 4.67 -17.95
CA GLY A 64 3.37 3.53 -17.11
C GLY A 64 3.88 3.65 -15.68
N TYR A 65 4.02 2.50 -15.03
CA TYR A 65 4.44 2.37 -13.63
C TYR A 65 5.56 1.35 -13.48
N ILE A 66 6.43 1.58 -12.51
CA ILE A 66 7.41 0.61 -12.03
C ILE A 66 7.07 0.35 -10.56
N ALA A 67 6.56 -0.83 -10.24
CA ALA A 67 6.34 -1.24 -8.86
C ALA A 67 7.57 -1.96 -8.32
N ILE A 68 8.14 -1.52 -7.20
CA ILE A 68 9.25 -2.19 -6.50
C ILE A 68 8.70 -2.85 -5.24
N GLY A 69 8.93 -4.16 -5.11
CA GLY A 69 8.52 -4.96 -3.96
C GLY A 69 9.37 -4.73 -2.71
N ASP A 70 9.14 -5.57 -1.71
CA ASP A 70 9.73 -5.51 -0.37
C ASP A 70 11.27 -5.47 -0.42
N ILE A 71 11.89 -4.61 0.39
CA ILE A 71 13.32 -4.31 0.35
C ILE A 71 14.05 -4.84 1.57
N HIS A 72 13.45 -4.74 2.76
CA HIS A 72 14.00 -5.28 4.00
C HIS A 72 15.49 -4.95 4.25
N GLY A 73 15.87 -3.68 4.23
CA GLY A 73 17.24 -3.26 4.55
C GLY A 73 18.32 -3.70 3.55
N CYS A 74 17.94 -4.16 2.35
CA CYS A 74 18.86 -4.63 1.32
C CYS A 74 19.30 -3.51 0.36
N LEU A 75 20.15 -2.61 0.85
CA LEU A 75 20.58 -1.42 0.08
C LEU A 75 21.30 -1.78 -1.23
N HIS A 76 22.15 -2.80 -1.23
CA HIS A 76 22.90 -3.19 -2.43
C HIS A 76 21.95 -3.64 -3.55
N GLN A 77 21.05 -4.57 -3.25
CA GLN A 77 20.01 -5.04 -4.17
C GLN A 77 19.11 -3.89 -4.65
N LEU A 78 18.78 -2.95 -3.75
CA LEU A 78 17.98 -1.77 -4.11
C LEU A 78 18.69 -0.93 -5.17
N ASN A 79 19.98 -0.67 -5.01
CA ASN A 79 20.72 0.10 -6.00
C ASN A 79 20.78 -0.62 -7.36
N GLN A 80 21.01 -1.94 -7.35
CA GLN A 80 20.98 -2.74 -8.58
C GLN A 80 19.64 -2.65 -9.32
N VAL A 81 18.51 -2.84 -8.61
CA VAL A 81 17.20 -2.80 -9.27
C VAL A 81 16.87 -1.39 -9.78
N ILE A 82 17.27 -0.34 -9.07
CA ILE A 82 17.09 1.06 -9.51
C ILE A 82 17.89 1.36 -10.77
N GLU A 83 19.09 0.81 -10.91
CA GLU A 83 19.88 0.93 -12.15
C GLU A 83 19.19 0.25 -13.33
N LEU A 84 18.60 -0.93 -13.13
CA LEU A 84 17.81 -1.61 -14.16
C LEU A 84 16.58 -0.80 -14.58
N CYS A 85 15.93 -0.12 -13.64
CA CYS A 85 14.77 0.73 -13.89
C CYS A 85 15.09 2.00 -14.72
N ALA A 86 16.37 2.35 -14.92
CA ALA A 86 16.77 3.56 -15.65
C ALA A 86 16.31 3.58 -17.13
N GLU A 87 16.09 2.40 -17.73
CA GLU A 87 15.50 2.26 -19.06
C GLU A 87 14.08 2.85 -19.13
N TYR A 88 13.34 2.81 -18.02
CA TYR A 88 11.93 3.20 -17.89
C TYR A 88 11.76 4.51 -17.10
N ARG A 89 12.72 5.45 -17.23
CA ARG A 89 12.75 6.72 -16.46
C ARG A 89 11.53 7.63 -16.61
N ASP A 90 10.71 7.41 -17.63
CA ASP A 90 9.45 8.12 -17.92
C ASP A 90 8.21 7.44 -17.33
N HIS A 91 8.37 6.31 -16.63
CA HIS A 91 7.35 5.65 -15.84
C HIS A 91 7.32 6.16 -14.41
N ALA A 92 6.16 6.10 -13.74
CA ALA A 92 6.02 6.47 -12.34
C ALA A 92 6.58 5.35 -11.45
N LEU A 93 7.53 5.68 -10.58
CA LEU A 93 8.07 4.73 -9.62
C LEU A 93 7.14 4.62 -8.40
N VAL A 94 6.83 3.39 -8.01
CA VAL A 94 5.97 3.06 -6.86
C VAL A 94 6.68 2.02 -6.00
N PHE A 95 6.93 2.32 -4.74
CA PHE A 95 7.47 1.38 -3.77
C PHE A 95 6.35 0.77 -2.93
N LEU A 96 6.34 -0.55 -2.75
CA LEU A 96 5.22 -1.26 -2.11
C LEU A 96 5.31 -1.41 -0.58
N GLY A 97 6.30 -0.80 0.07
CA GLY A 97 6.49 -0.90 1.54
C GLY A 97 7.57 -1.92 1.93
N ASP A 98 7.68 -2.17 3.23
CA ASP A 98 8.67 -3.06 3.84
C ASP A 98 10.11 -2.73 3.44
N TYR A 99 10.49 -1.50 3.75
CA TYR A 99 11.82 -0.94 3.54
C TYR A 99 12.81 -1.42 4.58
N ILE A 100 12.33 -1.62 5.80
CA ILE A 100 13.15 -1.87 6.99
C ILE A 100 13.08 -3.33 7.42
N ASP A 101 13.91 -3.67 8.42
CA ASP A 101 14.01 -4.99 9.03
C ASP A 101 14.51 -6.09 8.07
N GLY A 102 14.88 -7.27 8.56
CA GLY A 102 15.42 -8.38 7.74
C GLY A 102 16.91 -8.24 7.39
N GLY A 103 17.26 -7.19 6.66
CA GLY A 103 18.61 -6.85 6.21
C GLY A 103 19.33 -5.81 7.08
N PRO A 104 20.63 -5.55 6.81
CA PRO A 104 21.49 -4.75 7.68
C PRO A 104 21.27 -3.23 7.58
N ASP A 105 20.79 -2.70 6.45
CA ASP A 105 20.95 -1.29 6.10
C ASP A 105 19.64 -0.49 6.08
N SER A 106 18.72 -0.73 7.02
CA SER A 106 17.37 -0.12 7.03
C SER A 106 17.38 1.41 6.90
N ASP A 107 18.19 2.13 7.68
CA ASP A 107 18.26 3.60 7.61
C ASP A 107 18.81 4.10 6.27
N ALA A 108 19.80 3.40 5.70
CA ALA A 108 20.37 3.76 4.41
C ALA A 108 19.40 3.46 3.25
N VAL A 109 18.61 2.38 3.34
CA VAL A 109 17.51 2.10 2.43
C VAL A 109 16.48 3.23 2.45
N LEU A 110 16.02 3.66 3.63
CA LEU A 110 15.07 4.77 3.74
C LEU A 110 15.64 6.06 3.14
N THR A 111 16.90 6.36 3.43
CA THR A 111 17.61 7.50 2.84
C THR A 111 17.63 7.43 1.30
N ARG A 112 17.89 6.25 0.74
CA ARG A 112 17.93 6.03 -0.71
C ARG A 112 16.53 6.14 -1.33
N VAL A 113 15.54 5.48 -0.76
CA VAL A 113 14.14 5.48 -1.23
C VAL A 113 13.56 6.90 -1.22
N ARG A 114 13.78 7.66 -0.14
CA ARG A 114 13.37 9.07 0.01
C ARG A 114 14.00 10.00 -1.04
N SER A 115 15.20 9.67 -1.53
CA SER A 115 15.88 10.49 -2.54
C SER A 115 15.27 10.37 -3.95
N LEU A 116 14.42 9.37 -4.18
CA LEU A 116 13.86 9.07 -5.48
C LEU A 116 12.48 9.74 -5.64
N PRO A 117 12.20 10.37 -6.79
CA PRO A 117 10.88 10.90 -7.09
C PRO A 117 9.93 9.73 -7.39
N ALA A 118 9.21 9.28 -6.36
CA ALA A 118 8.38 8.09 -6.39
C ALA A 118 7.17 8.25 -5.46
N VAL A 119 6.20 7.35 -5.59
CA VAL A 119 5.19 7.10 -4.57
C VAL A 119 5.70 6.03 -3.63
N HIS A 120 5.56 6.24 -2.33
CA HIS A 120 6.07 5.34 -1.29
C HIS A 120 4.92 4.80 -0.47
N LEU A 121 4.65 3.49 -0.56
CA LEU A 121 3.63 2.86 0.26
C LEU A 121 4.18 2.50 1.65
N ILE A 122 3.32 2.43 2.66
CA ILE A 122 3.68 1.94 4.00
C ILE A 122 3.50 0.42 4.04
N GLY A 123 4.47 -0.30 4.61
CA GLY A 123 4.35 -1.72 4.92
C GLY A 123 3.97 -1.99 6.38
N ASN A 124 3.69 -3.25 6.71
CA ASN A 124 3.45 -3.66 8.10
C ASN A 124 4.71 -3.46 8.97
N HIS A 125 5.92 -3.53 8.39
CA HIS A 125 7.14 -3.30 9.14
C HIS A 125 7.29 -1.84 9.59
N GLU A 126 6.97 -0.87 8.72
CA GLU A 126 7.04 0.55 9.04
C GLU A 126 6.02 0.97 10.08
N ILE A 127 4.74 0.58 9.94
CA ILE A 127 3.69 0.96 10.89
C ILE A 127 3.97 0.38 12.29
N SER A 128 4.51 -0.84 12.35
CA SER A 128 4.89 -1.48 13.61
C SER A 128 6.05 -0.76 14.30
N LEU A 129 7.09 -0.35 13.56
CA LEU A 129 8.15 0.48 14.13
C LEU A 129 7.64 1.83 14.62
N ILE A 130 6.74 2.47 13.86
CA ILE A 130 6.09 3.73 14.26
C ILE A 130 5.37 3.55 15.59
N ARG A 131 4.49 2.54 15.72
CA ARG A 131 3.74 2.26 16.93
C ARG A 131 4.61 1.97 18.15
N VAL A 132 5.69 1.21 17.97
CA VAL A 132 6.63 0.93 19.07
C VAL A 132 7.31 2.22 19.53
N ARG A 133 7.75 3.06 18.59
CA ARG A 133 8.53 4.27 18.89
C ARG A 133 7.66 5.44 19.38
N THR A 134 6.38 5.51 18.98
CA THR A 134 5.39 6.45 19.54
C THR A 134 4.80 5.96 20.87
N GLY A 135 5.00 4.68 21.21
CA GLY A 135 4.53 4.07 22.45
C GLY A 135 3.11 3.52 22.39
N GLU A 136 2.52 3.43 21.19
CA GLU A 136 1.17 2.90 20.96
C GLU A 136 1.07 1.37 21.20
N SER A 137 2.14 0.62 20.91
CA SER A 137 2.17 -0.86 21.03
C SER A 137 3.08 -1.38 22.16
N GLY A 138 3.54 -0.51 23.04
CA GLY A 138 4.55 -0.85 24.05
C GLY A 138 5.97 -1.01 23.46
N LYS A 139 6.95 -1.43 24.29
CA LYS A 139 8.38 -1.53 23.90
C LYS A 139 8.80 -2.91 23.38
N THR A 140 7.87 -3.85 23.27
CA THR A 140 8.16 -5.20 22.79
C THR A 140 8.36 -5.19 21.28
N VAL A 141 9.33 -5.95 20.79
CA VAL A 141 9.51 -6.17 19.36
C VAL A 141 8.31 -6.98 18.84
N PRO A 142 7.51 -6.45 17.90
CA PRO A 142 6.42 -7.20 17.26
C PRO A 142 6.93 -8.48 16.64
N ALA A 143 6.11 -9.53 16.62
CA ALA A 143 6.59 -10.88 16.35
C ALA A 143 7.06 -11.07 14.90
N HIS A 144 6.50 -10.30 13.97
CA HIS A 144 6.89 -10.28 12.56
C HIS A 144 8.23 -9.56 12.32
N LEU A 145 8.64 -8.62 13.18
CA LEU A 145 9.93 -7.94 13.08
C LEU A 145 11.10 -8.84 13.52
N THR A 146 12.24 -8.81 12.83
CA THR A 146 13.45 -9.56 13.25
C THR A 146 14.15 -8.91 14.43
N ARG A 147 14.04 -7.58 14.50
CA ARG A 147 14.56 -6.68 15.54
C ARG A 147 13.84 -5.35 15.39
N LEU A 148 13.97 -4.46 16.36
CA LEU A 148 13.67 -3.05 16.10
C LEU A 148 14.78 -2.49 15.18
N PRO A 149 14.47 -2.07 13.95
CA PRO A 149 15.47 -1.52 13.05
C PRO A 149 15.99 -0.20 13.60
N ASP A 150 17.30 0.03 13.47
CA ASP A 150 17.90 1.33 13.77
C ASP A 150 17.58 2.30 12.63
N VAL A 151 16.84 3.35 12.94
CA VAL A 151 16.35 4.35 11.98
C VAL A 151 16.51 5.74 12.59
N SER A 152 17.19 6.63 11.87
CA SER A 152 17.42 8.02 12.25
C SER A 152 16.10 8.79 12.43
N ASP A 153 16.11 9.83 13.25
CA ASP A 153 14.94 10.68 13.50
C ASP A 153 14.37 11.27 12.21
N THR A 154 15.23 11.65 11.27
CA THR A 154 14.82 12.18 9.96
C THR A 154 14.07 11.15 9.12
N ASN A 155 14.56 9.92 9.05
CA ASN A 155 13.88 8.87 8.29
C ASN A 155 12.62 8.40 9.03
N PHE A 156 12.62 8.42 10.36
CA PHE A 156 11.43 8.15 11.15
C PHE A 156 10.30 9.16 10.90
N GLU A 157 10.60 10.46 10.96
CA GLU A 157 9.65 11.53 10.63
C GLU A 157 9.15 11.42 9.18
N TRP A 158 10.04 11.07 8.25
CA TRP A 158 9.67 10.83 6.86
C TRP A 158 8.67 9.68 6.73
N MET A 159 8.89 8.54 7.41
CA MET A 159 7.95 7.41 7.36
C MET A 159 6.56 7.82 7.85
N GLN A 160 6.49 8.60 8.93
CA GLN A 160 5.22 9.05 9.51
C GLN A 160 4.44 10.03 8.62
N THR A 161 5.13 10.77 7.74
CA THR A 161 4.52 11.88 7.00
C THR A 161 4.42 11.65 5.50
N GLN A 162 5.26 10.79 4.91
CA GLN A 162 5.37 10.65 3.46
C GLN A 162 4.85 9.33 2.91
N LEU A 163 4.71 8.29 3.74
CA LEU A 163 4.19 7.01 3.27
C LEU A 163 2.67 7.04 3.07
N ARG A 164 2.16 6.18 2.19
CA ARG A 164 0.74 6.06 1.83
C ARG A 164 0.27 4.61 1.96
N PHE A 165 -0.98 4.39 2.31
CA PHE A 165 -1.52 3.02 2.39
C PHE A 165 -1.75 2.38 1.01
N MET A 166 -2.04 3.20 0.00
CA MET A 166 -2.42 2.72 -1.32
C MET A 166 -2.21 3.83 -2.37
N LEU A 167 -1.96 3.42 -3.62
CA LEU A 167 -2.07 4.27 -4.79
C LEU A 167 -3.17 3.73 -5.72
N GLU A 168 -4.17 4.55 -5.99
CA GLU A 168 -5.20 4.26 -6.98
C GLU A 168 -4.91 4.97 -8.31
N THR A 169 -5.10 4.24 -9.39
CA THR A 169 -5.00 4.74 -10.76
C THR A 169 -6.19 4.23 -11.57
N PRO A 170 -6.41 4.69 -12.81
CA PRO A 170 -7.49 4.16 -13.66
C PRO A 170 -7.41 2.64 -13.86
N ASP A 171 -6.20 2.10 -14.04
CA ASP A 171 -5.98 0.71 -14.46
C ASP A 171 -5.39 -0.19 -13.36
N TYR A 172 -4.72 0.41 -12.36
CA TYR A 172 -3.97 -0.28 -11.31
C TYR A 172 -4.34 0.20 -9.91
N ILE A 173 -4.26 -0.71 -8.95
CA ILE A 173 -4.21 -0.42 -7.52
C ILE A 173 -2.88 -0.98 -7.00
N PHE A 174 -2.07 -0.12 -6.38
CA PHE A 174 -0.86 -0.55 -5.68
C PHE A 174 -1.12 -0.52 -4.18
N VAL A 175 -0.87 -1.63 -3.51
CA VAL A 175 -1.08 -1.81 -2.07
C VAL A 175 0.03 -2.68 -1.50
N HIS A 176 0.34 -2.56 -0.22
CA HIS A 176 1.39 -3.37 0.39
C HIS A 176 1.05 -4.86 0.41
N ALA A 177 -0.03 -5.25 1.12
CA ALA A 177 -0.39 -6.64 1.31
C ALA A 177 -1.55 -7.09 0.43
N GLY A 178 -2.70 -6.42 0.52
CA GLY A 178 -3.86 -6.82 -0.25
C GLY A 178 -5.12 -6.00 -0.02
N LEU A 179 -6.26 -6.58 -0.40
CA LEU A 179 -7.60 -6.00 -0.31
C LEU A 179 -8.57 -7.09 0.15
N ASP A 180 -9.53 -6.73 1.00
CA ASP A 180 -10.71 -7.54 1.29
C ASP A 180 -11.69 -7.44 0.11
N PRO A 181 -12.02 -8.54 -0.60
CA PRO A 181 -12.93 -8.53 -1.75
C PRO A 181 -14.38 -8.23 -1.37
N HIS A 182 -14.72 -8.26 -0.08
CA HIS A 182 -16.07 -7.99 0.42
C HIS A 182 -16.29 -6.53 0.84
N ARG A 183 -15.23 -5.70 0.79
CA ARG A 183 -15.29 -4.28 1.14
C ARG A 183 -15.09 -3.42 -0.09
N ALA A 184 -15.84 -2.32 -0.17
CA ALA A 184 -15.52 -1.30 -1.16
C ALA A 184 -14.10 -0.75 -0.92
N LEU A 185 -13.46 -0.23 -1.97
CA LEU A 185 -12.08 0.25 -1.87
C LEU A 185 -11.88 1.36 -0.83
N ALA A 186 -12.90 2.22 -0.66
CA ALA A 186 -12.91 3.29 0.36
C ALA A 186 -13.19 2.78 1.79
N GLU A 187 -13.55 1.52 1.95
CA GLU A 187 -13.93 0.88 3.22
C GLU A 187 -12.89 -0.15 3.69
N GLN A 188 -11.79 -0.29 2.95
CA GLN A 188 -10.65 -1.12 3.33
C GLN A 188 -10.06 -0.61 4.65
N THR A 189 -9.71 -1.53 5.54
CA THR A 189 -9.10 -1.23 6.82
C THR A 189 -7.57 -1.29 6.74
N GLU A 190 -6.88 -0.78 7.76
CA GLU A 190 -5.43 -0.91 7.86
C GLU A 190 -5.00 -2.38 7.81
N ALA A 191 -5.74 -3.23 8.52
CA ALA A 191 -5.55 -4.68 8.56
C ALA A 191 -5.57 -5.29 7.16
N ASP A 192 -6.57 -4.90 6.36
CA ASP A 192 -6.73 -5.38 5.00
C ASP A 192 -5.53 -4.97 4.13
N LEU A 193 -5.12 -3.70 4.21
CA LEU A 193 -4.10 -3.15 3.32
C LEU A 193 -2.68 -3.62 3.65
N LEU A 194 -2.39 -3.87 4.93
CA LEU A 194 -1.02 -4.12 5.39
C LEU A 194 -0.75 -5.55 5.87
N TRP A 195 -1.78 -6.35 6.18
CA TRP A 195 -1.59 -7.70 6.72
C TRP A 195 -2.34 -8.80 5.97
N SER A 196 -3.13 -8.46 4.95
CA SER A 196 -3.84 -9.46 4.16
C SER A 196 -2.89 -10.49 3.56
N ARG A 197 -3.27 -11.76 3.69
CA ARG A 197 -2.66 -12.87 2.97
C ARG A 197 -3.75 -13.54 2.16
N TYR A 198 -3.60 -13.53 0.84
CA TYR A 198 -4.58 -14.14 -0.04
C TYR A 198 -4.53 -15.67 0.07
N ASP A 199 -5.56 -16.27 0.68
CA ASP A 199 -5.68 -17.70 0.94
C ASP A 199 -6.72 -18.42 0.06
N GLY A 200 -7.16 -17.80 -1.05
CA GLY A 200 -8.21 -18.34 -1.91
C GLY A 200 -8.14 -18.02 -3.41
N GLU A 201 -9.08 -18.62 -4.14
CA GLU A 201 -9.25 -18.55 -5.60
C GLU A 201 -10.13 -17.36 -6.06
N TYR A 202 -10.19 -16.25 -5.31
CA TYR A 202 -10.91 -15.09 -5.81
C TYR A 202 -10.26 -14.62 -7.11
N ALA A 203 -11.04 -14.69 -8.20
CA ALA A 203 -10.59 -14.31 -9.53
C ALA A 203 -10.46 -12.80 -9.68
N GLU A 204 -11.27 -12.02 -8.94
CA GLU A 204 -11.34 -10.57 -9.05
C GLU A 204 -11.59 -9.91 -7.69
N TYR A 205 -10.57 -9.21 -7.17
CA TYR A 205 -10.66 -8.38 -5.96
C TYR A 205 -11.06 -6.93 -6.28
N SER A 206 -10.94 -6.53 -7.54
CA SER A 206 -11.16 -5.18 -8.04
C SER A 206 -11.31 -5.21 -9.56
N PRO A 207 -12.07 -4.30 -10.18
CA PRO A 207 -12.06 -4.14 -11.64
C PRO A 207 -10.69 -3.70 -12.19
N ARG A 208 -9.78 -3.23 -11.32
CA ARG A 208 -8.41 -2.82 -11.65
C ARG A 208 -7.43 -3.92 -11.29
N LEU A 209 -6.24 -3.91 -11.93
CA LEU A 209 -5.18 -4.84 -11.56
C LEU A 209 -4.59 -4.44 -10.19
N VAL A 210 -4.57 -5.37 -9.24
CA VAL A 210 -3.98 -5.16 -7.90
C VAL A 210 -2.52 -5.61 -7.92
N VAL A 211 -1.58 -4.73 -7.62
CA VAL A 211 -0.14 -5.02 -7.53
C VAL A 211 0.29 -4.90 -6.07
N HIS A 212 0.89 -5.96 -5.52
CA HIS A 212 1.20 -6.05 -4.10
C HIS A 212 2.49 -6.84 -3.82
N GLY A 213 2.93 -6.77 -2.55
CA GLY A 213 4.07 -7.49 -2.00
C GLY A 213 3.67 -8.29 -0.75
N HIS A 214 4.44 -8.13 0.33
CA HIS A 214 4.22 -8.69 1.67
C HIS A 214 4.34 -10.22 1.76
N THR A 215 3.60 -10.98 0.96
CA THR A 215 3.67 -12.45 0.95
C THR A 215 4.78 -12.93 0.03
N ARG A 216 5.78 -13.63 0.57
CA ARG A 216 6.86 -14.25 -0.20
C ARG A 216 6.34 -15.21 -1.28
N VAL A 217 6.91 -15.09 -2.48
CA VAL A 217 6.72 -16.01 -3.61
C VAL A 217 8.05 -16.30 -4.30
N ASP A 218 8.22 -17.49 -4.88
CA ASP A 218 9.47 -17.89 -5.56
C ASP A 218 9.72 -17.12 -6.87
N SER A 219 8.65 -16.60 -7.47
CA SER A 219 8.67 -15.77 -8.68
C SER A 219 7.44 -14.88 -8.70
N VAL A 220 7.40 -13.86 -9.56
CA VAL A 220 6.22 -13.00 -9.70
C VAL A 220 5.00 -13.87 -10.01
N GLN A 221 3.97 -13.77 -9.15
CA GLN A 221 2.76 -14.58 -9.27
C GLN A 221 1.57 -13.72 -9.62
N ARG A 222 0.94 -14.01 -10.76
CA ARG A 222 -0.35 -13.44 -11.13
C ARG A 222 -1.46 -14.45 -10.84
N THR A 223 -2.45 -14.03 -10.07
CA THR A 223 -3.63 -14.84 -9.77
C THR A 223 -4.88 -14.00 -10.01
N GLY A 224 -5.62 -14.29 -11.09
CA GLY A 224 -6.74 -13.46 -11.52
C GLY A 224 -6.31 -12.03 -11.85
N ASN A 225 -6.95 -11.05 -11.19
CA ASN A 225 -6.65 -9.63 -11.32
C ASN A 225 -5.56 -9.10 -10.36
N ARG A 226 -4.82 -9.97 -9.64
CA ARG A 226 -3.75 -9.53 -8.74
C ARG A 226 -2.38 -10.07 -9.15
N VAL A 227 -1.34 -9.33 -8.79
CA VAL A 227 0.06 -9.67 -9.03
C VAL A 227 0.87 -9.43 -7.75
N ASN A 228 1.47 -10.51 -7.24
CA ASN A 228 2.41 -10.47 -6.14
C ASN A 228 3.84 -10.41 -6.69
N ILE A 229 4.62 -9.42 -6.26
CA ILE A 229 6.01 -9.23 -6.66
C ILE A 229 7.03 -9.39 -5.53
N ASN A 230 6.63 -9.81 -4.32
CA ASN A 230 7.58 -10.01 -3.22
C ASN A 230 8.39 -11.31 -3.39
N THR A 231 9.56 -11.18 -4.01
CA THR A 231 10.53 -12.26 -4.20
C THR A 231 11.63 -12.31 -3.14
N SER A 232 11.37 -11.78 -1.94
CA SER A 232 12.12 -12.10 -0.70
C SER A 232 13.50 -11.46 -0.54
N ALA A 233 13.63 -10.17 -0.85
CA ALA A 233 14.89 -9.42 -0.78
C ALA A 233 15.68 -9.55 0.54
N GLY A 234 15.02 -9.68 1.70
CA GLY A 234 15.66 -9.84 3.02
C GLY A 234 15.96 -11.29 3.44
N TYR A 235 15.59 -12.27 2.61
CA TYR A 235 15.61 -13.70 2.94
C TYR A 235 16.30 -14.54 1.86
N GLY A 236 17.22 -13.91 1.12
CA GLY A 236 18.06 -14.57 0.11
C GLY A 236 17.49 -14.59 -1.30
N GLY A 237 16.33 -13.96 -1.52
CA GLY A 237 15.82 -13.70 -2.86
C GLY A 237 16.24 -12.33 -3.39
N PRO A 238 15.93 -12.02 -4.66
CA PRO A 238 16.17 -10.70 -5.23
C PRO A 238 15.08 -9.69 -4.83
N ILE A 239 15.38 -8.39 -4.97
CA ILE A 239 14.34 -7.36 -5.07
C ILE A 239 13.78 -7.40 -6.48
N THR A 240 12.46 -7.46 -6.61
CA THR A 240 11.76 -7.41 -7.90
C THR A 240 11.16 -6.04 -8.15
N ALA A 241 11.35 -5.55 -9.36
CA ALA A 241 10.56 -4.48 -9.96
C ALA A 241 9.70 -5.02 -11.10
N LEU A 242 8.43 -4.61 -11.15
CA LEU A 242 7.49 -4.90 -12.23
C LEU A 242 7.19 -3.62 -13.01
N VAL A 243 7.54 -3.59 -14.28
CA VAL A 243 7.22 -2.51 -15.21
C VAL A 243 5.89 -2.81 -15.90
N LEU A 244 4.98 -1.84 -15.87
CA LEU A 244 3.65 -1.89 -16.47
C LEU A 244 3.47 -0.67 -17.37
N PRO A 245 2.84 -0.80 -18.56
CA PRO A 245 2.09 -1.97 -19.05
C PRO A 245 2.93 -3.05 -19.73
N GLU A 246 4.26 -2.94 -19.77
CA GLU A 246 5.17 -3.81 -20.51
C GLU A 246 5.28 -5.23 -19.93
N TRP A 247 4.83 -5.44 -18.69
CA TRP A 247 4.96 -6.69 -17.94
C TRP A 247 6.42 -7.19 -17.87
N ARG A 248 7.36 -6.25 -17.73
CA ARG A 248 8.78 -6.58 -17.57
C ARG A 248 9.11 -6.77 -16.10
N VAL A 249 9.72 -7.91 -15.79
CA VAL A 249 10.24 -8.23 -14.46
C VAL A 249 11.73 -7.92 -14.48
N LEU A 250 12.15 -6.99 -13.62
CA LEU A 250 13.54 -6.63 -13.40
C LEU A 250 13.92 -7.07 -11.99
N GLN A 251 15.06 -7.72 -11.82
CA GLN A 251 15.47 -8.27 -10.54
C GLN A 251 16.92 -7.90 -10.25
N SER A 252 17.17 -7.55 -8.99
CA SER A 252 18.53 -7.53 -8.46
C SER A 252 19.11 -8.95 -8.45
N GLU A 253 20.38 -9.08 -8.09
CA GLU A 253 20.93 -10.39 -7.74
C GLU A 253 20.28 -10.91 -6.45
N ALA A 254 20.16 -12.24 -6.34
CA ALA A 254 19.79 -12.90 -5.11
C ALA A 254 21.00 -12.95 -4.16
N THR A 255 20.77 -12.83 -2.85
CA THR A 255 21.84 -12.96 -1.84
C THR A 255 21.83 -14.36 -1.24
N GLN A 256 22.95 -14.80 -0.64
CA GLN A 256 22.91 -16.00 0.20
C GLN A 256 22.22 -15.67 1.52
N GLY A 257 20.89 -15.79 1.56
CA GLY A 257 20.06 -15.48 2.73
C GLY A 257 19.69 -16.69 3.59
N ARG A 258 19.04 -16.40 4.73
CA ARG A 258 18.66 -17.35 5.81
C ARG A 258 17.64 -18.40 5.36
N SER A 259 17.56 -19.51 6.11
CA SER A 259 16.78 -20.70 5.74
C SER A 259 15.25 -20.50 5.82
N ASN A 260 14.50 -21.24 4.99
CA ASN A 260 13.02 -21.23 4.98
C ASN A 260 12.35 -21.59 6.33
N ALA A 261 13.08 -22.22 7.27
CA ALA A 261 12.52 -22.62 8.56
C ALA A 261 12.26 -21.43 9.50
N ASP A 262 13.14 -20.42 9.48
CA ASP A 262 12.99 -19.21 10.30
C ASP A 262 11.75 -18.40 9.88
N GLU A 263 11.37 -18.51 8.61
CA GLU A 263 10.25 -17.79 8.01
C GLU A 263 8.89 -18.44 8.33
N LEU A 264 8.77 -19.77 8.20
CA LEU A 264 7.54 -20.48 8.57
C LEU A 264 7.16 -20.25 10.04
N GLN A 265 8.15 -20.12 10.91
CA GLN A 265 7.92 -19.77 12.31
C GLN A 265 7.39 -18.34 12.45
N ARG A 266 7.89 -17.38 11.68
CA ARG A 266 7.40 -15.99 11.69
C ARG A 266 5.99 -15.86 11.14
N MET A 267 5.70 -16.48 10.00
CA MET A 267 4.35 -16.48 9.42
C MET A 267 3.32 -16.99 10.43
N ARG A 268 3.66 -18.03 11.21
CA ARG A 268 2.80 -18.52 12.29
C ARG A 268 2.60 -17.46 13.38
N LEU A 269 3.68 -16.81 13.82
CA LEU A 269 3.62 -15.79 14.87
C LEU A 269 2.84 -14.55 14.44
N GLU A 270 2.98 -14.11 13.19
CA GLU A 270 2.24 -12.97 12.64
C GLU A 270 0.74 -13.30 12.49
N LEU A 271 0.42 -14.50 12.02
CA LEU A 271 -0.97 -14.98 11.98
C LEU A 271 -1.57 -15.07 13.39
N GLU A 272 -0.79 -15.46 14.40
CA GLU A 272 -1.21 -15.44 15.80
C GLU A 272 -1.42 -14.02 16.34
N GLU A 273 -0.58 -13.06 15.95
CA GLU A 273 -0.69 -11.64 16.32
C GLU A 273 -1.96 -11.03 15.72
N LEU A 274 -2.20 -11.23 14.42
CA LEU A 274 -3.44 -10.81 13.74
C LEU A 274 -4.68 -11.39 14.42
N ARG A 275 -4.65 -12.68 14.77
CA ARG A 275 -5.74 -13.34 15.48
C ARG A 275 -5.97 -12.77 16.87
N ARG A 276 -4.94 -12.28 17.56
CA ARG A 276 -5.10 -11.62 18.87
C ARG A 276 -5.69 -10.22 18.74
N GLU A 277 -5.22 -9.44 17.77
CA GLU A 277 -5.71 -8.07 17.55
C GLU A 277 -7.15 -8.03 17.03
N HIS A 278 -7.53 -9.03 16.22
CA HIS A 278 -8.88 -9.15 15.64
C HIS A 278 -9.74 -10.22 16.32
N ALA A 279 -9.34 -10.68 17.51
CA ALA A 279 -10.18 -11.57 18.30
C ALA A 279 -11.50 -10.84 18.63
N PRO A 280 -12.68 -11.44 18.36
CA PRO A 280 -13.93 -10.85 18.80
C PRO A 280 -13.86 -10.65 20.31
N ALA A 281 -14.23 -9.46 20.80
CA ALA A 281 -14.31 -9.19 22.22
C ALA A 281 -15.09 -10.32 22.89
N GLU A 282 -14.49 -11.00 23.87
CA GLU A 282 -15.21 -12.01 24.63
C GLU A 282 -16.47 -11.37 25.20
N ASP A 283 -17.64 -11.84 24.76
CA ASP A 283 -18.92 -11.45 25.32
C ASP A 283 -18.85 -11.77 26.82
N PRO A 284 -18.89 -10.77 27.71
CA PRO A 284 -18.83 -11.02 29.14
C PRO A 284 -20.10 -11.80 29.48
N LYS A 285 -19.97 -13.13 29.53
CA LYS A 285 -21.07 -14.04 29.84
C LYS A 285 -21.79 -13.53 31.08
N ASP A 286 -22.96 -12.98 30.80
CA ASP A 286 -24.21 -13.16 31.52
C ASP A 286 -23.99 -13.75 32.92
N HIS A 287 -23.98 -12.85 33.91
CA HIS A 287 -24.22 -13.22 35.30
C HIS A 287 -25.64 -13.79 35.39
N GLY A 288 -25.76 -15.06 35.04
CA GLY A 288 -26.95 -15.86 35.18
C GLY A 288 -27.38 -15.93 36.64
N ILE A 289 -28.38 -15.12 36.95
CA ILE A 289 -29.25 -15.23 38.11
C ILE A 289 -29.98 -16.58 38.04
N GLY A 290 -29.85 -17.42 39.06
CA GLY A 290 -30.71 -18.58 39.30
C GLY A 290 -29.98 -19.74 39.98
N GLY A 291 -30.27 -20.16 41.21
CA GLY A 291 -31.34 -19.75 42.11
C GLY A 291 -31.07 -20.23 43.54
N ARG A 292 -31.77 -19.58 44.47
CA ARG A 292 -32.07 -20.15 45.79
C ARG A 292 -33.28 -21.06 45.61
N ASP A 293 -33.20 -22.29 46.12
CA ASP A 293 -34.10 -22.81 47.15
C ASP A 293 -33.91 -24.33 47.33
N GLY A 294 -33.93 -24.79 48.58
CA GLY A 294 -34.10 -26.21 48.90
C GLY A 294 -33.19 -26.77 49.99
N ALA A 295 -33.36 -26.30 51.22
CA ALA A 295 -32.86 -26.97 52.43
C ALA A 295 -33.83 -28.10 52.86
N ARG A 296 -33.29 -29.19 53.44
CA ARG A 296 -33.91 -30.17 54.38
C ARG A 296 -35.20 -30.87 53.89
N LEU A 297 -35.32 -32.19 53.81
CA LEU A 297 -35.06 -33.28 54.79
C LEU A 297 -34.79 -34.59 54.02
#